data_AF-A0A958MSG3-F1
#
_entry.id   AF-A0A958MSG3-F1
#
_cell.length_a   1.000
_cell.length_b   1.000
_cell.length_c   1.000
_cell.angle_alpha   90.00
_cell.angle_beta   90.00
_cell.angle_gamma   90.00
#
_symmetry.space_group_name_H-M   'P 1'
#
loop_
_entity.id
_entity.type
_entity.pdbx_description
1 polymer ?
#
loop_
_entity_poly.entity_id
_entity_poly.type
_entity_poly.pdbx_seq_one_letter_code
_entity_poly.pdbx_strand_id
1 'polypeptide(L)' 'NSCPPGGLVLDPFLGSGSTLIAAQQVGRRCYGMELDPKYAQVIIQRWQDFTGEKAVREDGTKFDDLF' A
#
# COMPACT_ATOMS: atom_id res chain seq x y z
N ASN A 1 18.37 11.52 2.68
CA ASN A 1 17.25 10.62 2.33
C ASN A 1 17.85 9.38 1.68
N SER A 2 17.56 8.17 2.18
CA SER A 2 18.27 6.93 1.84
C SER A 2 17.76 6.22 0.58
N CYS A 3 16.59 6.61 0.07
CA CYS A 3 16.01 6.09 -1.16
C CYS A 3 16.06 7.18 -2.26
N PRO A 4 16.47 6.87 -3.50
CA PRO A 4 16.45 7.86 -4.58
C PRO A 4 15.01 8.29 -4.93
N PRO A 5 14.82 9.44 -5.59
CA PRO A 5 13.53 9.82 -6.17
C PRO A 5 13.00 8.71 -7.10
N GLY A 6 11.70 8.35 -6.98
CA GLY A 6 11.10 7.25 -7.74
C GLY A 6 11.57 5.83 -7.35
N GLY A 7 12.42 5.73 -6.32
CA GLY A 7 12.92 4.45 -5.81
C GLY A 7 11.84 3.57 -5.19
N LEU A 8 12.24 2.33 -4.87
CA LEU A 8 11.41 1.33 -4.20
C LEU A 8 11.73 1.30 -2.70
N VAL A 9 10.69 1.32 -1.88
CA VAL A 9 10.75 1.08 -0.43
C VAL A 9 10.17 -0.31 -0.16
N LEU A 10 10.85 -1.11 0.67
CA LEU A 10 10.37 -2.42 1.11
C LEU A 10 10.04 -2.36 2.60
N ASP A 11 8.85 -2.81 2.98
CA ASP A 11 8.43 -2.94 4.38
C ASP A 11 7.75 -4.30 4.63
N PRO A 12 8.48 -5.31 5.13
CA PRO A 12 7.92 -6.63 5.37
C PRO A 12 6.96 -6.72 6.57
N PHE A 13 6.83 -5.63 7.35
CA PHE A 13 5.97 -5.56 8.54
C PHE A 13 5.16 -4.28 8.48
N LEU A 14 4.29 -4.22 7.47
CA LEU A 14 3.63 -2.99 7.05
C LEU A 14 2.71 -2.39 8.14
N GLY A 15 2.18 -3.23 9.04
CA GLY A 15 1.47 -2.84 10.25
C GLY A 15 0.28 -1.93 9.95
N SER A 16 0.40 -0.65 10.29
CA SER A 16 -0.67 0.34 10.02
C SER A 16 -0.67 0.90 8.60
N GLY A 17 0.33 0.57 7.76
CA GLY A 17 0.48 1.11 6.41
C GLY A 17 1.16 2.48 6.33
N SER A 18 1.79 2.97 7.40
CA SER A 18 2.45 4.28 7.41
C SER A 18 3.54 4.42 6.35
N THR A 19 4.35 3.39 6.15
CA THR A 19 5.42 3.38 5.14
C THR A 19 4.87 3.50 3.72
N LEU A 20 3.76 2.81 3.42
CA LEU A 20 3.07 2.90 2.13
C LEU A 20 2.59 4.33 1.85
N ILE A 21 1.91 4.96 2.82
CA ILE A 21 1.40 6.32 2.67
C ILE A 21 2.55 7.33 2.51
N ALA A 22 3.61 7.20 3.31
CA ALA A 22 4.78 8.06 3.22
C ALA A 22 5.48 7.92 1.85
N ALA A 23 5.60 6.69 1.33
CA ALA A 23 6.16 6.45 0.00
C ALA A 23 5.29 7.10 -1.10
N GLN A 24 3.96 6.95 -1.03
CA GLN A 24 3.04 7.57 -1.99
C GLN A 24 3.16 9.10 -1.98
N GLN A 25 3.21 9.74 -0.80
CA GLN A 25 3.32 11.19 -0.64
C GLN A 25 4.58 11.78 -1.31
N VAL A 26 5.67 11.03 -1.34
CA VAL A 26 6.95 11.48 -1.92
C VAL A 26 7.22 10.92 -3.31
N GLY A 27 6.21 10.34 -3.96
CA GLY A 27 6.32 9.81 -5.33
C GLY A 27 7.23 8.59 -5.43
N ARG A 28 7.18 7.68 -4.46
CA ARG A 28 7.92 6.41 -4.43
C ARG A 28 6.99 5.22 -4.50
N ARG A 29 7.55 4.10 -4.96
CA ARG A 29 6.89 2.80 -4.89
C ARG A 29 7.16 2.17 -3.53
N CYS A 30 6.17 1.46 -2.99
CA CYS A 30 6.30 0.70 -1.76
C CYS A 30 5.85 -0.73 -2.01
N TYR A 31 6.70 -1.71 -1.69
CA TYR A 31 6.31 -3.10 -1.55
C TYR A 31 6.21 -3.41 -0.07
N GLY A 32 5.02 -3.81 0.36
CA GLY A 32 4.75 -4.11 1.76
C GLY A 32 4.16 -5.49 1.94
N MET A 33 4.40 -6.10 3.10
CA MET A 33 3.75 -7.35 3.51
C MET A 33 3.11 -7.16 4.88
N GLU A 34 1.93 -7.73 5.05
CA GLU A 34 1.25 -7.82 6.33
C GLU A 34 0.68 -9.24 6.48
N LEU A 35 0.90 -9.85 7.65
CA LEU A 35 0.54 -11.23 7.90
C LEU A 35 -0.95 -11.37 8.24
N ASP A 36 -1.48 -10.43 9.02
CA ASP A 36 -2.87 -10.47 9.45
C ASP A 36 -3.78 -9.88 8.36
N PRO A 37 -4.70 -10.68 7.78
CA PRO A 37 -5.60 -10.22 6.73
C PRO A 37 -6.45 -9.01 7.12
N LYS A 38 -6.79 -8.85 8.41
CA LYS A 38 -7.56 -7.70 8.89
C LYS A 38 -6.77 -6.41 8.76
N TYR A 39 -5.49 -6.44 9.11
CA TYR A 39 -4.60 -5.29 8.94
C TYR A 39 -4.35 -5.02 7.46
N ALA A 40 -4.14 -6.05 6.64
CA ALA A 40 -4.01 -5.89 5.20
C ALA A 40 -5.23 -5.16 4.57
N GLN A 41 -6.45 -5.55 4.95
CA GLN A 41 -7.68 -4.88 4.51
C GLN A 41 -7.74 -3.40 4.96
N VAL A 42 -7.40 -3.11 6.22
CA VAL A 42 -7.37 -1.72 6.73
C VAL A 42 -6.35 -0.87 5.98
N ILE A 43 -5.16 -1.43 5.67
CA ILE A 43 -4.12 -0.73 4.92
C ILE A 43 -4.59 -0.42 3.49
N ILE A 44 -5.23 -1.38 2.82
CA ILE A 44 -5.78 -1.18 1.48
C ILE A 44 -6.82 -0.06 1.50
N GLN A 45 -7.79 -0.11 2.41
CA GLN A 45 -8.81 0.94 2.54
C GLN A 45 -8.18 2.31 2.79
N ARG A 46 -7.24 2.39 3.74
CA ARG A 46 -6.52 3.62 4.07
C ARG A 46 -5.78 4.20 2.86
N TRP A 47 -5.18 3.35 2.03
CA TRP A 47 -4.51 3.78 0.81
C TRP A 47 -5.51 4.30 -0.23
N GLN A 48 -6.63 3.59 -0.46
CA GLN A 48 -7.70 4.04 -1.37
C GLN A 48 -8.27 5.39 -0.94
N ASP A 49 -8.52 5.58 0.36
CA ASP A 49 -9.04 6.85 0.91
C ASP A 49 -8.02 7.99 0.75
N PHE A 50 -6.73 7.68 0.88
CA PHE A 50 -5.66 8.66 0.75
C PHE A 50 -5.41 9.11 -0.70
N THR A 51 -5.45 8.18 -1.66
CA THR A 51 -5.15 8.47 -3.08
C THR A 51 -6.39 8.77 -3.92
N GLY A 52 -7.56 8.28 -3.51
CA GLY A 52 -8.77 8.23 -4.35
C GLY A 52 -8.73 7.13 -5.42
N GLU A 53 -7.66 6.32 -5.46
CA GLU A 53 -7.51 5.22 -6.41
C GLU A 53 -8.17 3.93 -5.89
N LYS A 54 -8.34 2.96 -6.80
CA LYS A 54 -8.86 1.63 -6.47
C LYS A 54 -7.74 0.61 -6.48
N ALA A 55 -7.61 -0.14 -5.38
CA ALA A 55 -6.64 -1.20 -5.25
C ALA A 55 -7.05 -2.37 -6.14
N VAL A 56 -6.08 -2.89 -6.89
CA VAL A 56 -6.27 -3.97 -7.85
C VAL A 56 -5.31 -5.10 -7.48
N ARG A 57 -5.84 -6.31 -7.40
CA ARG A 57 -5.04 -7.52 -7.29
C ARG A 57 -4.31 -7.76 -8.62
N GLU A 58 -3.22 -8.53 -8.59
CA GLU A 58 -2.39 -8.84 -9.76
C GLU A 58 -3.19 -9.43 -10.95
N ASP A 59 -4.28 -10.14 -10.67
CA ASP A 59 -5.16 -10.73 -11.69
C ASP A 59 -6.21 -9.76 -12.26
N GLY A 60 -6.16 -8.48 -11.86
CA GLY A 60 -7.08 -7.44 -12.33
C GLY A 60 -8.36 -7.28 -11.48
N THR A 61 -8.58 -8.11 -10.47
CA THR A 61 -9.75 -8.00 -9.60
C THR A 61 -9.62 -6.77 -8.70
N LYS A 62 -10.64 -5.90 -8.65
CA LYS A 62 -10.64 -4.75 -7.73
C LYS A 62 -10.91 -5.23 -6.31
N PHE A 63 -10.28 -4.59 -5.34
CA PHE A 63 -10.48 -4.93 -3.93
C PHE A 63 -11.94 -4.76 -3.49
N ASP A 64 -12.61 -3.74 -4.01
CA ASP A 64 -14.02 -3.43 -3.72
C ASP A 64 -14.99 -4.52 -4.25
N ASP A 65 -14.57 -5.35 -5.22
CA ASP A 65 -15.41 -6.40 -5.80
C ASP A 65 -15.24 -7.76 -5.07
N LEU A 66 -14.36 -7.83 -4.08
CA LEU A 66 -14.06 -9.06 -3.32
C LEU A 66 -15.02 -9.29 -2.12
N PHE A 67 -15.90 -8.33 -1.84
CA PHE A 67 -16.84 -8.30 -0.71
C PHE A 67 -18.20 -7.73 -1.14
#